data_AF-A0A8T8CB34-F1
#
_entry.id   AF-A0A8T8CB34-F1
#
_cell.length_a   1.000
_cell.length_b   1.000
_cell.length_c   1.000
_cell.angle_alpha   90.00
_cell.angle_beta   90.00
_cell.angle_gamma   90.00
#
_symmetry.space_group_name_H-M   'P 1'
#
loop_
_entity.id
_entity.type
_entity.pdbx_description
1 polymer ?
#
loop_
_entity_poly.entity_id
_entity_poly.type
_entity_poly.pdbx_seq_one_letter_code
_entity_poly.pdbx_strand_id
1 'polypeptide(L)' 'MQMSEVKQVKQVIGESNANARLKDGWTLLAVVSASLNNGSASAMYVLGKSGPVEQEPETDWKAMVGE' A
#
# COMPACT_ATOMS: atom_id res chain seq x y z
N MET A 1 3.03 -4.30 -9.80
CA MET A 1 2.38 -3.54 -8.71
C MET A 1 2.32 -2.09 -9.14
N GLN A 2 1.16 -1.61 -9.58
CA GLN A 2 0.96 -0.21 -9.94
C GLN A 2 0.46 0.51 -8.67
N MET A 3 1.10 1.62 -8.27
CA MET A 3 0.76 2.34 -7.02
C MET A 3 -0.71 2.81 -6.97
N SER A 4 -1.38 2.87 -8.12
CA SER A 4 -2.80 3.21 -8.27
C SER A 4 -3.77 2.25 -7.54
N GLU A 5 -3.32 1.07 -7.13
CA GLU A 5 -4.16 0.04 -6.48
C GLU A 5 -4.16 0.12 -4.94
N VAL A 6 -3.29 0.95 -4.34
CA VAL A 6 -3.14 1.05 -2.88
C VAL A 6 -4.12 2.08 -2.33
N LYS A 7 -5.20 1.63 -1.66
CA LYS A 7 -6.20 2.54 -1.05
C LYS A 7 -5.75 3.11 0.28
N GLN A 8 -4.84 2.44 1.00
CA GLN A 8 -4.35 2.88 2.30
C GLN A 8 -2.84 2.70 2.41
N VAL A 9 -2.16 3.71 2.93
CA VAL A 9 -0.72 3.67 3.23
C VAL A 9 -0.51 3.93 4.71
N LYS A 10 0.35 3.15 5.35
CA LYS A 10 0.71 3.29 6.76
C LYS A 10 2.21 3.14 6.95
N GLN A 11 2.78 3.99 7.80
CA GLN A 11 4.18 3.91 8.21
C GLN A 11 4.27 3.36 9.63
N VAL A 12 5.18 2.43 9.86
CA VAL A 12 5.42 1.84 11.18
C VAL A 12 6.91 1.73 11.46
N ILE A 13 7.30 1.94 12.72
CA ILE A 13 8.68 1.76 13.19
C ILE A 13 8.81 0.36 13.78
N GLY A 14 9.90 -0.33 13.41
CA GLY A 14 10.27 -1.62 13.95
C GLY A 14 9.63 -2.82 13.24
N GLU A 15 10.42 -3.89 13.13
CA GLU A 15 10.06 -5.13 12.43
C GLU A 15 8.83 -5.84 13.00
N SER A 16 8.66 -5.86 14.33
CA SER A 16 7.50 -6.52 14.96
C SER A 16 6.17 -5.90 14.55
N ASN A 17 6.11 -4.56 14.48
CA ASN A 17 4.92 -3.85 14.04
C ASN A 17 4.65 -4.05 12.54
N ALA A 18 5.71 -4.07 11.73
CA ALA A 18 5.60 -4.37 10.31
C ALA A 18 5.06 -5.78 10.09
N ASN A 19 5.64 -6.78 10.77
CA ASN A 19 5.25 -8.18 10.67
C ASN A 19 3.80 -8.43 11.11
N ALA A 20 3.32 -7.75 12.15
CA ALA A 20 1.91 -7.82 12.53
C ALA A 20 0.98 -7.35 11.39
N ARG A 21 1.33 -6.26 10.72
CA ARG A 21 0.54 -5.72 9.59
C ARG A 21 0.64 -6.58 8.34
N LEU A 22 1.80 -7.15 8.06
CA LEU A 22 1.95 -8.12 6.96
C LEU A 22 1.04 -9.33 7.17
N LYS A 23 0.91 -9.81 8.42
CA LYS A 23 -0.05 -10.88 8.77
C LYS A 23 -1.52 -10.45 8.61
N ASP A 24 -1.83 -9.17 8.83
CA ASP A 24 -3.16 -8.58 8.58
C ASP A 24 -3.47 -8.36 7.08
N GLY A 25 -2.61 -8.85 6.18
CA GLY A 25 -2.79 -8.75 4.72
C GLY A 25 -2.35 -7.40 4.14
N TRP A 26 -1.51 -6.65 4.85
CA TRP A 26 -0.81 -5.49 4.26
C TRP A 26 0.39 -5.96 3.43
N THR A 27 0.79 -5.14 2.46
CA THR A 27 1.96 -5.38 1.60
C THR A 27 3.06 -4.37 1.90
N LEU A 28 4.31 -4.84 1.95
CA LEU A 28 5.47 -3.96 2.09
C LEU A 28 5.72 -3.20 0.78
N LEU A 29 5.76 -1.87 0.88
CA LEU A 29 6.02 -0.98 -0.26
C LEU A 29 7.45 -0.45 -0.25
N ALA A 30 7.95 -0.06 0.93
CA ALA A 30 9.31 0.47 1.08
C ALA A 30 9.84 0.29 2.50
N VAL A 31 11.16 0.26 2.62
CA VAL A 31 11.88 0.37 3.91
C VAL A 31 12.78 1.59 3.82
N VAL A 32 12.66 2.50 4.77
CA VAL A 32 13.42 3.74 4.83
C VAL A 32 14.12 3.88 6.17
N SER A 33 15.28 4.53 6.19
CA SER A 33 15.94 4.92 7.43
C SER A 33 15.23 6.14 8.03
N ALA A 34 14.78 6.03 9.27
CA ALA A 34 14.27 7.15 10.05
C ALA A 34 15.26 7.50 11.16
N SER A 35 15.55 8.79 11.32
CA SER A 35 16.24 9.29 12.50
C SER A 35 15.21 9.51 13.60
N LEU A 36 15.44 8.89 14.75
CA LEU A 36 14.65 9.11 15.96
C LEU A 36 15.20 10.32 16.73
N ASN A 37 14.35 10.97 17.51
CA ASN A 37 14.73 12.14 18.32
C ASN A 37 15.88 11.90 19.32
N ASN A 38 16.24 10.63 19.55
CA ASN A 38 17.39 10.24 20.38
C ASN A 38 18.70 10.10 19.57
N GLY A 39 18.75 10.57 18.33
CA GLY A 39 19.92 10.48 17.46
C GLY A 39 20.18 9.08 16.89
N SER A 40 19.30 8.12 17.16
CA SER A 40 19.44 6.74 16.65
C SER A 40 18.81 6.63 15.26
N ALA A 41 19.45 5.87 14.37
CA ALA A 41 18.81 5.45 13.13
C ALA A 41 17.97 4.20 13.38
N SER A 42 16.77 4.14 12.79
CA SER A 42 15.89 2.97 12.85
C SER A 42 15.21 2.75 11.52
N ALA A 43 14.92 1.48 11.22
CA ALA A 43 14.16 1.14 10.03
C ALA A 43 12.68 1.50 10.23
N MET A 44 12.13 2.23 9.27
CA MET A 44 10.72 2.52 9.14
C MET A 44 10.17 1.82 7.90
N TYR A 45 9.02 1.18 8.07
CA TYR A 45 8.40 0.34 7.06
C TYR A 45 7.14 1.04 6.54
N VAL A 46 7.07 1.20 5.22
CA VAL A 46 5.89 1.76 4.53
C VAL A 46 5.08 0.60 3.97
N LEU A 47 3.85 0.49 4.43
CA LEU A 47 2.95 -0.60 4.13
C LEU A 47 1.73 -0.07 3.38
N GLY A 48 1.30 -0.81 2.35
CA GLY A 48 0.09 -0.56 1.59
C GLY A 48 -0.97 -1.60 1.87
N LYS A 49 -2.24 -1.20 1.87
CA LYS A 49 -3.36 -2.13 1.78
C LYS A 49 -4.17 -1.81 0.54
N SER A 50 -4.24 -2.77 -0.36
CA SER A 50 -5.19 -2.72 -1.48
C SER A 50 -6.59 -2.96 -0.90
N GLY A 51 -7.53 -2.07 -1.23
CA GLY A 51 -8.95 -2.38 -1.03
C GLY A 51 -9.44 -3.32 -2.13
N PRO A 52 -10.68 -3.85 -2.04
CA PRO A 52 -11.27 -4.53 -3.17
C PRO A 52 -11.22 -3.60 -4.38
N VAL A 53 -10.65 -4.11 -5.47
CA VAL A 53 -10.79 -3.52 -6.79
C VAL A 53 -12.27 -3.66 -7.09
N GLU A 54 -13.04 -2.58 -6.90
CA GLU A 54 -14.29 -2.45 -7.63
C GLU A 54 -13.83 -2.42 -9.09
N GLN A 55 -13.98 -3.55 -9.77
CA GLN A 55 -13.95 -3.56 -11.21
C GLN A 55 -15.10 -2.66 -11.61
N GLU A 56 -14.80 -1.40 -11.94
CA GLU A 56 -15.76 -0.58 -12.66
C GLU A 56 -16.21 -1.43 -13.85
N PRO A 57 -17.51 -1.69 -14.02
CA PRO A 57 -17.97 -2.52 -15.11
C PRO A 57 -17.39 -1.91 -16.37
N GLU A 58 -16.56 -2.70 -17.09
CA GLU A 58 -16.00 -2.30 -18.37
C GLU A 58 -17.15 -1.72 -19.17
N THR A 59 -17.19 -0.39 -19.25
CA THR A 59 -18.30 0.27 -19.90
C THR A 59 -18.10 -0.10 -21.35
N ASP A 60 -19.01 -0.93 -21.85
CA ASP A 60 -19.00 -1.45 -23.22
C ASP A 60 -19.10 -0.24 -24.16
N TRP A 61 -17.95 0.39 -24.39
CA TRP A 61 -17.82 1.62 -25.15
C TRP A 61 -18.19 1.37 -26.60
N LYS A 62 -18.14 0.10 -27.05
CA LYS A 62 -18.68 -0.38 -28.31
C LYS A 62 -20.20 -0.16 -28.43
N ALA A 63 -20.97 -0.24 -27.36
CA ALA A 63 -22.38 0.13 -27.39
C ALA A 63 -22.62 1.65 -27.52
N MET A 64 -21.61 2.49 -27.21
CA MET A 64 -21.72 3.96 -27.31
C MET A 64 -21.28 4.51 -28.68
N VAL A 65 -20.40 3.80 -29.39
CA VAL A 65 -20.02 4.10 -30.78
C VAL A 65 -20.76 3.11 -31.69
N GLY A 66 -22.04 3.39 -31.94
CA GLY A 66 -22.87 2.59 -32.83
C GLY A 66 -22.23 2.38 -34.22
N GLU A 67 -22.46 1.19 -34.77
CA GLU A 67 -22.15 0.79 -36.15
C GLU A 67 -22.71 1.75 -37.21
#